data_AF-A0A946RKR8-F1
#
_entry.id   AF-A0A946RKR8-F1
#
_cell.length_a   1.000
_cell.length_b   1.000
_cell.length_c   1.000
_cell.angle_alpha   90.00
_cell.angle_beta   90.00
_cell.angle_gamma   90.00
#
_symmetry.space_group_name_H-M   'P 1'
#
loop_
_entity.id
_entity.type
_entity.pdbx_description
1 polymer ?
#
loop_
_entity_poly.entity_id
_entity_poly.type
_entity_poly.pdbx_seq_one_letter_code
_entity_poly.pdbx_strand_id
1 'polypeptide(L)' 'EKKSISFSKDGLVAWFDETSISNSQGGRFRGSGVLEKIDGIWKISQYILSFLVYNEVGGEVGKIINDERLKRENTN' A
#
# COMPACT_ATOMS: atom_id res chain seq x y z
N GLU A 1 -8.66 -11.54 5.39
CA GLU A 1 -8.53 -10.21 4.75
C GLU A 1 -9.37 -9.20 5.52
N LYS A 2 -8.99 -7.93 5.54
CA LYS A 2 -9.73 -6.87 6.25
C LYS A 2 -9.93 -5.70 5.29
N LYS A 3 -11.14 -5.13 5.28
CA LYS A 3 -11.49 -3.96 4.46
C LYS A 3 -12.25 -2.97 5.33
N SER A 4 -11.90 -1.70 5.24
CA SER A 4 -12.62 -0.59 5.87
C SER A 4 -12.74 0.55 4.89
N ILE A 5 -13.92 1.15 4.82
CA ILE A 5 -14.22 2.33 4.02
C ILE A 5 -14.87 3.34 4.95
N SER A 6 -14.42 4.58 4.91
CA SER A 6 -15.05 5.72 5.58
C SER A 6 -15.37 6.80 4.57
N PHE A 7 -16.38 7.62 4.87
CA PHE A 7 -16.84 8.68 3.99
C PHE A 7 -16.69 10.04 4.69
N SER A 8 -16.48 11.08 3.89
CA SER A 8 -16.58 12.46 4.37
C SER A 8 -18.02 12.78 4.75
N LYS A 9 -18.20 13.86 5.53
CA LYS A 9 -19.54 14.29 5.98
C LYS A 9 -20.48 14.63 4.83
N ASP A 10 -19.96 15.14 3.72
CA ASP A 10 -20.70 15.45 2.50
C ASP A 10 -20.85 14.25 1.54
N GLY A 11 -20.20 13.12 1.85
CA GLY A 11 -20.23 11.91 1.03
C GLY A 11 -19.51 12.03 -0.33
N LEU A 12 -18.72 13.09 -0.55
CA LEU A 12 -17.99 13.31 -1.80
C LEU A 12 -16.58 12.69 -1.81
N VAL A 13 -16.04 12.36 -0.63
CA VAL A 13 -14.75 11.73 -0.46
C VAL A 13 -14.93 10.41 0.29
N ALA A 14 -14.19 9.38 -0.13
CA ALA A 14 -14.11 8.12 0.60
C ALA A 14 -12.65 7.72 0.81
N TRP A 15 -12.32 7.26 2.01
CA TRP A 15 -11.04 6.64 2.31
C TRP A 15 -11.24 5.14 2.39
N PHE A 16 -10.37 4.39 1.74
CA PHE A 16 -10.35 2.94 1.85
C PHE A 16 -9.02 2.46 2.42
N ASP A 17 -9.09 1.37 3.14
CA ASP A 17 -7.94 0.66 3.71
C ASP A 17 -8.25 -0.83 3.71
N GLU A 18 -7.43 -1.59 3.01
CA GLU A 18 -7.56 -3.03 2.87
C GLU A 18 -6.24 -3.75 3.13
N THR A 19 -6.32 -4.91 3.77
CA THR A 19 -5.23 -5.87 3.87
C THR A 19 -5.61 -7.15 3.14
N SER A 20 -4.87 -7.44 2.08
CA SER A 20 -5.05 -8.59 1.19
C SER A 20 -3.86 -9.52 1.27
N ILE A 21 -4.07 -10.80 1.01
CA ILE A 21 -3.00 -11.81 0.97
C ILE A 21 -2.75 -12.14 -0.50
N SER A 22 -1.49 -12.13 -0.93
CA SER A 22 -1.11 -12.64 -2.24
C SER A 22 -1.04 -14.17 -2.20
N ASN A 23 -1.83 -14.80 -3.07
CA ASN A 23 -2.03 -16.24 -3.12
C ASN A 23 -0.78 -17.02 -3.56
N SER A 24 0.16 -16.37 -4.26
CA SER A 24 1.29 -17.06 -4.91
C SER A 24 2.57 -17.10 -4.06
N GLN A 25 2.77 -16.13 -3.17
CA GLN A 25 4.01 -15.99 -2.38
C GLN A 25 3.73 -15.84 -0.86
N GLY A 26 2.46 -15.82 -0.44
CA GLY A 26 2.05 -15.61 0.95
C GLY A 26 2.28 -14.20 1.49
N GLY A 27 2.80 -13.29 0.65
CA GLY A 27 3.04 -11.89 1.00
C GLY A 27 1.74 -11.15 1.31
N ARG A 28 1.74 -10.35 2.38
CA ARG A 28 0.62 -9.49 2.75
C ARG A 28 0.80 -8.11 2.13
N PHE A 29 -0.28 -7.59 1.58
CA PHE A 29 -0.32 -6.25 1.02
C PHE A 29 -1.34 -5.40 1.75
N ARG A 30 -1.02 -4.12 1.92
CA ARG A 30 -1.98 -3.12 2.38
C ARG A 30 -2.21 -2.12 1.27
N GLY A 31 -3.41 -2.09 0.75
CA GLY A 31 -3.88 -1.05 -0.16
C GLY A 31 -4.62 0.00 0.64
N SER A 32 -4.21 1.26 0.55
CA SER A 32 -4.97 2.38 1.10
C SER A 32 -5.04 3.51 0.11
N GLY A 33 -6.09 4.32 0.20
CA GLY A 33 -6.27 5.39 -0.76
C GLY A 33 -7.48 6.27 -0.50
N VAL A 34 -7.60 7.24 -1.39
CA VAL A 34 -8.67 8.26 -1.38
C VAL A 34 -9.39 8.21 -2.71
N LEU A 35 -10.72 8.19 -2.63
CA LEU A 35 -11.63 8.31 -3.75
C LEU A 35 -12.35 9.65 -3.68
N GLU A 36 -12.52 10.29 -4.82
CA GLU A 36 -13.34 11.50 -4.98
C GLU A 36 -14.50 11.22 -5.92
N LYS A 37 -15.69 11.72 -5.57
CA LYS A 37 -16.89 11.58 -6.39
C LYS A 37 -17.03 12.80 -7.29
N ILE A 38 -16.74 12.62 -8.58
CA ILE A 38 -16.80 13.67 -9.61
C ILE A 38 -17.89 13.28 -10.61
N ASP A 39 -18.88 14.15 -10.79
CA ASP A 39 -20.05 13.93 -11.68
C ASP A 39 -20.77 12.60 -11.41
N GLY A 40 -20.89 12.23 -10.13
CA GLY A 40 -21.51 10.98 -9.71
C GLY A 40 -20.60 9.74 -9.77
N ILE A 41 -19.39 9.86 -10.31
CA ILE A 41 -18.44 8.76 -10.53
C ILE A 41 -17.30 8.83 -9.52
N TRP A 42 -16.98 7.71 -8.87
CA TRP A 42 -15.81 7.60 -7.99
C TRP A 42 -14.53 7.47 -8.82
N LYS A 43 -13.57 8.36 -8.55
CA LYS A 43 -12.22 8.35 -9.15
C LYS A 43 -11.17 8.22 -8.06
N ILE A 44 -10.06 7.54 -8.36
CA ILE A 44 -8.92 7.44 -7.45
C ILE A 44 -8.17 8.77 -7.45
N SER A 45 -8.14 9.44 -6.29
CA SER A 45 -7.34 10.65 -6.07
C SER A 45 -5.92 10.26 -5.59
N GLN A 46 -5.81 9.23 -4.76
CA GLN A 46 -4.54 8.67 -4.32
C GLN A 46 -4.65 7.16 -4.09
N TYR A 47 -3.59 6.42 -4.44
CA TYR A 47 -3.43 5.01 -4.09
C TYR A 47 -2.02 4.73 -3.57
N ILE A 48 -1.96 4.04 -2.44
CA ILE A 48 -0.73 3.59 -1.80
C ILE A 48 -0.85 2.08 -1.64
N LEU A 49 0.11 1.37 -2.23
CA LEU A 49 0.24 -0.07 -2.07
C LEU A 49 1.54 -0.36 -1.32
N SER A 50 1.40 -0.98 -0.16
CA SER A 50 2.52 -1.36 0.69
C SER A 50 2.65 -2.87 0.79
N PHE A 51 3.88 -3.37 0.70
CA PHE A 51 4.22 -4.74 1.09
C PHE A 51 4.45 -4.79 2.60
N LEU A 52 3.77 -5.68 3.29
CA LEU A 52 3.87 -5.82 4.74
C LEU A 52 4.90 -6.88 5.10
N VAL A 53 5.78 -6.55 6.03
CA VAL A 53 6.74 -7.48 6.63
C VAL A 53 6.52 -7.53 8.14
N TYR A 54 6.81 -8.69 8.74
CA TYR A 54 6.82 -8.84 10.18
C TYR A 54 7.96 -8.03 10.80
N ASN A 55 7.74 -7.47 11.99
CA ASN A 55 8.75 -6.63 12.64
C ASN A 55 10.01 -7.43 12.96
N GLU A 56 9.84 -8.72 13.27
CA GLU A 56 10.87 -9.70 13.57
C GLU A 56 11.89 -9.85 12.42
N VAL A 57 11.46 -9.65 11.17
CA VAL A 57 12.33 -9.75 9.97
C VAL A 57 12.77 -8.39 9.43
N GLY A 58 12.36 -7.29 10.06
CA GLY A 58 12.59 -5.93 9.54
C GLY A 58 14.08 -5.59 9.37
N GLY A 59 14.94 -6.08 10.27
CA GLY A 59 16.39 -5.87 10.18
C GLY A 59 17.03 -6.57 8.97
N GLU A 60 16.60 -7.78 8.64
CA GLU A 60 17.11 -8.54 7.49
C GLU A 60 16.67 -7.89 6.17
N VAL A 61 15.39 -7.49 6.09
CA VAL A 61 14.85 -6.75 4.95
C VAL A 61 15.62 -5.45 4.74
N GLY A 62 15.92 -4.72 5.81
CA GLY A 62 16.71 -3.48 5.74
C GLY A 62 18.11 -3.70 5.16
N LYS A 63 18.79 -4.80 5.50
CA LYS A 63 20.09 -5.16 4.92
C LYS A 63 19.97 -5.41 3.41
N ILE A 64 19.00 -6.22 3.00
CA ILE A 64 18.75 -6.54 1.58
C ILE A 64 18.51 -5.26 0.77
N ILE A 65 17.70 -4.34 1.30
CA ILE A 65 17.41 -3.05 0.66
C ILE A 65 18.70 -2.22 0.49
N ASN A 66 19.53 -2.15 1.53
CA ASN A 66 20.77 -1.38 1.48
C ASN A 66 21.78 -1.97 0.50
N ASP A 67 21.96 -3.28 0.49
CA ASP A 67 22.89 -3.96 -0.42
C ASP A 67 22.49 -3.75 -1.88
N GLU A 68 21.19 -3.82 -2.18
CA GLU A 68 20.65 -3.55 -3.51
C GLU A 68 20.82 -2.07 -3.92
N ARG A 69 20.63 -1.13 -2.98
CA ARG A 69 20.87 0.30 -3.22
C ARG A 69 22.33 0.55 -3.63
N LEU A 70 23.29 0.01 -2.88
CA LEU A 70 24.72 0.17 -3.16
C LEU A 70 25.12 -0.42 -4.52
N LYS A 71 24.56 -1.58 -4.90
CA LYS A 71 24.80 -2.18 -6.22
C LYS A 71 24.35 -1.25 -7.35
N ARG A 72 23.19 -0.60 -7.22
CA ARG A 72 22.66 0.33 -8.22
C ARG A 72 23.46 1.61 -8.32
N GLU A 73 23.89 2.16 -7.18
CA GLU A 73 24.74 3.35 -7.14
C GLU A 73 26.10 3.13 -7.80
N ASN A 74 26.69 1.94 -7.66
CA ASN A 74 27.97 1.60 -8.28
C ASN A 74 27.90 1.22 -9.76
N THR A 75 26.69 1.05 -10.32
CA THR A 75 26.46 0.67 -11.73
C THR A 75 26.13 1.87 -12.62
N ASN A 76 25.86 3.03 -12.02
CA ASN A 76 25.62 4.32 -12.70
C ASN A 76 26.86 5.21 -12.66
#